data_AF-A0A9E2Q191-F1
#
_entry.id   AF-A0A9E2Q191-F1
#
_cell.length_a   1.000
_cell.length_b   1.000
_cell.length_c   1.000
_cell.angle_alpha   90.00
_cell.angle_beta   90.00
_cell.angle_gamma   90.00
#
_symmetry.space_group_name_H-M   'P 1'
#
loop_
_entity.id
_entity.type
_entity.pdbx_description
1 polymer ?
#
loop_
_entity_poly.entity_id
_entity_poly.type
_entity_poly.pdbx_seq_one_letter_code
_entity_poly.pdbx_strand_id
1 'polypeptide(L)'
;MANSPKIRQNVRIVLCSLLLSGFLLFSCAPSLKYYAKVDEYLLNQEFDSAWHLSRKKNKAFDKLNAVIYYLDEGILAHFACRYSESNQSLAKAESIMDKLHTKSISKHITSFIINDNTIPYRGEDFESALVNLFMAMNYVGLGSLEDALVEARKVDNKLNILNARYEYDKKNVYREDAFIRFLMGVLYEAEGEINDAYISYRKAKDIYKNDYSKNYGVSSPVFLIENLLTLSQELDFHEEFRDIQNEYNDVLFINPIEKKSLAEIFFIHYNGLGPVKVEAFFPVPMPDNYVVKIAYPELKKRRYRISKSKIYLENLSTSCSYIFETELMEDIASIAVMNLKNRINRIKAKAIVRATTKYLAAKQA
;
A
#
# COMPACT_ATOMS: atom_id res chain seq x y z
N MET A 1 -44.79 -91.34 7.74
CA MET A 1 -45.42 -90.77 8.95
C MET A 1 -44.53 -89.67 9.48
N ALA A 2 -45.17 -88.57 9.91
CA ALA A 2 -44.61 -87.42 10.65
C ALA A 2 -43.79 -86.37 9.87
N ASN A 3 -44.50 -85.29 9.55
CA ASN A 3 -44.05 -83.97 9.12
C ASN A 3 -43.12 -83.31 10.16
N SER A 4 -42.06 -82.65 9.69
CA SER A 4 -41.32 -81.61 10.43
C SER A 4 -41.43 -80.27 9.68
N PRO A 5 -41.78 -79.15 10.34
CA PRO A 5 -42.04 -77.89 9.66
C PRO A 5 -40.74 -77.18 9.25
N LYS A 6 -40.64 -76.79 7.97
CA LYS A 6 -39.61 -75.87 7.46
C LYS A 6 -39.94 -74.45 7.91
N ILE A 7 -39.15 -73.90 8.82
CA ILE A 7 -39.17 -72.47 9.17
C ILE A 7 -38.54 -71.69 8.00
N ARG A 8 -39.37 -70.97 7.24
CA ARG A 8 -38.92 -69.96 6.27
C ARG A 8 -38.51 -68.70 7.04
N GLN A 9 -37.21 -68.47 7.23
CA GLN A 9 -36.71 -67.14 7.56
C GLN A 9 -36.50 -66.35 6.26
N ASN A 10 -37.40 -65.39 6.02
CA ASN A 10 -37.24 -64.36 5.01
C ASN A 10 -36.15 -63.39 5.46
N VAL A 11 -34.90 -63.61 5.07
CA VAL A 11 -33.86 -62.58 5.16
C VAL A 11 -34.08 -61.60 4.02
N ARG A 12 -34.70 -60.46 4.33
CA ARG A 12 -34.70 -59.28 3.45
C ARG A 12 -33.27 -58.77 3.35
N ILE A 13 -32.64 -58.96 2.19
CA ILE A 13 -31.41 -58.25 1.82
C ILE A 13 -31.80 -56.79 1.64
N VAL A 14 -31.58 -55.97 2.67
CA VAL A 14 -31.63 -54.51 2.54
C VAL A 14 -30.30 -54.11 1.93
N LEU A 15 -30.34 -53.84 0.62
CA LEU A 15 -29.25 -53.20 -0.13
C LEU A 15 -29.08 -51.79 0.45
N CYS A 16 -28.24 -51.65 1.47
CA CYS A 16 -27.90 -50.35 2.03
C CYS A 16 -26.81 -49.73 1.15
N SER A 17 -27.26 -49.11 0.06
CA SER A 17 -26.47 -48.22 -0.78
C SER A 17 -26.13 -46.97 0.04
N LEU A 18 -25.14 -47.07 0.93
CA LEU A 18 -24.55 -45.91 1.58
C LEU A 18 -23.67 -45.20 0.56
N LEU A 19 -24.32 -44.32 -0.19
CA LEU A 19 -23.75 -43.19 -0.91
C LEU A 19 -22.58 -42.63 -0.10
N LEU A 20 -21.37 -42.84 -0.61
CA LEU A 20 -20.18 -42.10 -0.24
C LEU A 20 -20.41 -40.65 -0.69
N SER A 21 -21.22 -39.90 0.07
CA SER A 21 -21.37 -38.48 -0.08
C SER A 21 -20.05 -37.86 0.39
N GLY A 22 -19.14 -37.72 -0.57
CA GLY A 22 -18.02 -36.81 -0.47
C GLY A 22 -18.57 -35.40 -0.32
N PHE A 23 -18.95 -35.02 0.90
CA PHE A 23 -19.03 -33.64 1.31
C PHE A 23 -17.60 -33.12 1.31
N LEU A 24 -17.19 -32.67 0.14
CA LEU A 24 -16.06 -31.78 -0.06
C LEU A 24 -16.17 -30.66 0.96
N LEU A 25 -15.39 -30.76 2.02
CA LEU A 25 -15.06 -29.67 2.91
C LEU A 25 -14.31 -28.63 2.07
N PHE A 26 -15.05 -27.80 1.33
CA PHE A 26 -14.52 -26.60 0.70
C PHE A 26 -14.14 -25.61 1.80
N SER A 27 -12.92 -25.82 2.27
CA SER A 27 -12.10 -24.95 3.10
C SER A 27 -12.42 -23.47 2.91
N CYS A 28 -12.52 -22.72 4.02
CA CYS A 28 -12.52 -21.26 4.10
C CYS A 28 -11.20 -20.59 3.59
N ALA A 29 -10.45 -21.24 2.68
CA ALA A 29 -9.18 -20.79 2.11
C ALA A 29 -9.20 -20.19 0.67
N PRO A 30 -10.31 -19.73 0.04
CA PRO A 30 -10.23 -19.17 -1.31
C PRO A 30 -9.29 -17.96 -1.43
N SER A 31 -9.26 -17.07 -0.43
CA SER A 31 -8.39 -15.88 -0.43
C SER A 31 -6.91 -16.24 -0.25
N LEU A 32 -6.58 -17.17 0.64
CA LEU A 32 -5.20 -17.59 0.88
C LEU A 32 -4.58 -18.26 -0.34
N LYS A 33 -5.34 -19.14 -1.02
CA LYS A 33 -4.89 -19.79 -2.26
C LYS A 33 -4.71 -18.78 -3.40
N TYR A 34 -5.58 -17.76 -3.48
CA TYR A 34 -5.46 -16.69 -4.46
C TYR A 34 -4.17 -15.89 -4.27
N TYR A 35 -3.92 -15.35 -3.08
CA TYR A 35 -2.74 -14.52 -2.84
C TYR A 35 -1.43 -15.32 -2.95
N ALA A 36 -1.42 -16.59 -2.56
CA ALA A 36 -0.27 -17.46 -2.81
C ALA A 36 0.03 -17.64 -4.31
N LYS A 37 -1.00 -17.75 -5.16
CA LYS A 37 -0.83 -17.86 -6.61
C LYS A 37 -0.39 -16.53 -7.24
N VAL A 38 -0.90 -15.40 -6.75
CA VAL A 38 -0.42 -14.07 -7.16
C VAL A 38 1.07 -13.92 -6.81
N ASP A 39 1.45 -14.24 -5.57
CA ASP A 39 2.85 -14.19 -5.12
C ASP A 39 3.76 -15.08 -5.99
N GLU A 40 3.31 -16.28 -6.36
CA GLU A 40 4.04 -17.17 -7.27
C GLU A 40 4.27 -16.52 -8.64
N TYR A 41 3.24 -15.93 -9.24
CA TYR A 41 3.38 -15.23 -10.51
C TYR A 41 4.33 -14.02 -10.42
N LEU A 42 4.24 -13.23 -9.34
CA LEU A 42 5.14 -12.08 -9.13
C LEU A 42 6.60 -12.52 -8.97
N LEU A 43 6.86 -13.62 -8.24
CA LEU A 43 8.21 -14.16 -8.06
C LEU A 43 8.82 -14.65 -9.38
N ASN A 44 7.99 -15.18 -10.28
CA ASN A 44 8.41 -15.64 -11.61
C ASN A 44 8.41 -14.53 -12.67
N GLN A 45 8.12 -13.27 -12.29
CA GLN A 45 7.96 -12.13 -13.21
C GLN A 45 6.85 -12.33 -14.26
N GLU A 46 5.87 -13.18 -13.96
CA GLU A 46 4.69 -13.44 -14.79
C GLU A 46 3.59 -12.42 -14.51
N PHE A 47 3.89 -11.13 -14.69
CA PHE A 47 3.01 -10.03 -14.29
C PHE A 47 1.65 -10.04 -15.01
N ASP A 48 1.64 -10.35 -16.32
CA ASP A 48 0.40 -10.51 -17.09
C ASP A 48 -0.48 -11.63 -16.54
N SER A 49 0.10 -12.76 -16.14
CA SER A 49 -0.63 -13.88 -15.55
C SER A 49 -1.25 -13.48 -14.21
N ALA A 50 -0.52 -12.74 -13.37
CA ALA A 50 -1.01 -12.22 -12.10
C ALA A 50 -2.21 -11.26 -12.31
N TRP A 51 -2.10 -10.35 -13.28
CA TRP A 51 -3.19 -9.45 -13.66
C TRP A 51 -4.41 -10.19 -14.22
N HIS A 52 -4.22 -11.17 -15.11
CA HIS A 52 -5.32 -11.98 -15.62
C HIS A 52 -6.01 -12.80 -14.51
N LEU A 53 -5.25 -13.30 -13.54
CA LEU A 53 -5.78 -13.99 -12.37
C LEU A 53 -6.65 -13.05 -11.52
N SER A 54 -6.21 -11.81 -11.30
CA SER A 54 -6.97 -10.84 -10.51
C SER A 54 -8.32 -10.50 -11.14
N ARG A 55 -8.41 -10.47 -12.47
CA ARG A 55 -9.66 -10.24 -13.22
C ARG A 55 -10.62 -11.42 -13.22
N LYS A 56 -10.15 -12.63 -12.95
CA LYS A 56 -11.00 -13.83 -12.77
C LYS A 56 -11.71 -13.83 -11.41
N LYS A 57 -11.28 -13.00 -10.47
CA LYS A 57 -11.98 -12.74 -9.22
C LYS A 57 -13.34 -12.14 -9.60
N ASN A 58 -14.38 -12.94 -9.44
CA ASN A 58 -15.72 -12.71 -9.99
C ASN A 58 -16.19 -11.25 -9.75
N LYS A 59 -16.61 -10.54 -10.81
CA LYS A 59 -17.09 -9.14 -10.73
C LYS A 59 -18.30 -8.95 -9.81
N ALA A 60 -18.93 -10.04 -9.36
CA ALA A 60 -19.95 -10.08 -8.32
C ALA A 60 -19.35 -9.88 -6.90
N PHE A 61 -18.44 -8.91 -6.74
CA PHE A 61 -17.78 -8.68 -5.47
C PHE A 61 -18.70 -7.95 -4.49
N ASP A 62 -18.64 -8.38 -3.24
CA ASP A 62 -19.28 -7.71 -2.12
C ASP A 62 -18.83 -6.24 -2.06
N LYS A 63 -19.79 -5.31 -1.94
CA LYS A 63 -19.55 -3.87 -1.84
C LYS A 63 -18.53 -3.53 -0.75
N LEU A 64 -18.39 -4.41 0.25
CA LEU A 64 -17.44 -4.25 1.36
C LEU A 64 -15.96 -4.25 0.93
N ASN A 65 -15.59 -4.94 -0.15
CA ASN A 65 -14.19 -5.18 -0.52
C ASN A 65 -13.80 -4.60 -1.89
N ALA A 66 -14.65 -3.73 -2.45
CA ALA A 66 -14.44 -3.18 -3.79
C ALA A 66 -13.12 -2.38 -3.91
N VAL A 67 -12.72 -1.63 -2.88
CA VAL A 67 -11.44 -0.90 -2.86
C VAL A 67 -10.26 -1.85 -3.03
N ILE A 68 -10.19 -2.91 -2.22
CA ILE A 68 -9.10 -3.90 -2.27
C ILE A 68 -9.00 -4.52 -3.66
N TYR A 69 -10.14 -4.87 -4.26
CA TYR A 69 -10.17 -5.44 -5.61
C TYR A 69 -9.52 -4.50 -6.64
N TYR A 70 -9.90 -3.22 -6.64
CA TYR A 70 -9.39 -2.27 -7.63
C TYR A 70 -7.95 -1.84 -7.36
N LEU A 71 -7.52 -1.80 -6.09
CA LEU A 71 -6.11 -1.61 -5.74
C LEU A 71 -5.26 -2.81 -6.22
N ASP A 72 -5.66 -4.04 -5.90
CA ASP A 72 -4.96 -5.26 -6.32
C ASP A 72 -4.85 -5.32 -7.85
N GLU A 73 -5.97 -5.09 -8.57
CA GLU A 73 -5.97 -5.15 -10.03
C GLU A 73 -5.12 -4.04 -10.65
N GLY A 74 -5.23 -2.81 -10.14
CA GLY A 74 -4.50 -1.66 -10.64
C GLY A 74 -2.99 -1.80 -10.46
N ILE A 75 -2.52 -2.26 -9.30
CA ILE A 75 -1.09 -2.47 -9.03
C ILE A 75 -0.54 -3.63 -9.86
N LEU A 76 -1.29 -4.73 -10.01
CA LEU A 76 -0.87 -5.85 -10.87
C LEU A 76 -0.81 -5.43 -12.34
N ALA A 77 -1.73 -4.58 -12.80
CA ALA A 77 -1.69 -4.00 -14.13
C ALA A 77 -0.46 -3.09 -14.32
N HIS A 78 -0.10 -2.28 -13.31
CA HIS A 78 1.10 -1.45 -13.33
C HIS A 78 2.36 -2.30 -13.55
N PHE A 79 2.54 -3.37 -12.78
CA PHE A 79 3.69 -4.27 -12.94
C PHE A 79 3.68 -5.03 -14.27
N ALA A 80 2.51 -5.23 -14.88
CA ALA A 80 2.38 -5.79 -16.22
C ALA A 80 2.57 -4.74 -17.34
N CYS A 81 3.00 -3.51 -17.01
CA CYS A 81 3.10 -2.37 -17.93
C CYS A 81 1.78 -2.02 -18.65
N ARG A 82 0.64 -2.43 -18.08
CA ARG A 82 -0.71 -2.14 -18.55
C ARG A 82 -1.22 -0.84 -17.94
N TYR A 83 -0.52 0.25 -18.26
CA TYR A 83 -0.70 1.53 -17.59
C TYR A 83 -2.12 2.10 -17.76
N SER A 84 -2.76 1.91 -18.92
CA SER A 84 -4.14 2.36 -19.14
C SER A 84 -5.14 1.58 -18.27
N GLU A 85 -5.05 0.24 -18.24
CA GLU A 85 -5.90 -0.59 -17.39
C GLU A 85 -5.65 -0.33 -15.91
N SER A 86 -4.39 -0.13 -15.53
CA SER A 86 -3.99 0.26 -14.17
C SER A 86 -4.68 1.56 -13.76
N ASN A 87 -4.59 2.62 -14.57
CA ASN A 87 -5.23 3.91 -14.31
C ASN A 87 -6.76 3.77 -14.19
N GLN A 88 -7.41 2.96 -15.03
CA GLN A 88 -8.86 2.75 -14.95
C GLN A 88 -9.29 2.09 -13.64
N SER A 89 -8.50 1.16 -13.10
CA SER A 89 -8.82 0.50 -11.84
C SER A 89 -8.45 1.35 -10.63
N LEU A 90 -7.28 2.00 -10.66
CA LEU A 90 -6.87 2.92 -9.60
C LEU A 90 -7.83 4.11 -9.47
N ALA A 91 -8.35 4.66 -10.57
CA ALA A 91 -9.39 5.69 -10.54
C ALA A 91 -10.71 5.19 -9.91
N LYS A 92 -11.08 3.93 -10.11
CA LYS A 92 -12.25 3.33 -9.44
C LYS A 92 -11.99 3.15 -7.95
N ALA A 93 -10.80 2.71 -7.56
CA ALA A 93 -10.41 2.63 -6.15
C ALA A 93 -10.49 4.02 -5.50
N GLU A 94 -9.85 5.02 -6.09
CA GLU A 94 -9.90 6.43 -5.65
C GLU A 94 -11.33 6.91 -5.44
N SER A 95 -12.20 6.77 -6.46
CA SER A 95 -13.59 7.23 -6.37
C SER A 95 -14.36 6.58 -5.20
N ILE A 96 -14.10 5.30 -4.93
CA ILE A 96 -14.76 4.59 -3.81
C ILE A 96 -14.17 5.05 -2.48
N MET A 97 -12.84 5.20 -2.39
CA MET A 97 -12.14 5.67 -1.19
C MET A 97 -12.62 7.07 -0.79
N ASP A 98 -12.71 8.01 -1.75
CA ASP A 98 -13.21 9.37 -1.52
C ASP A 98 -14.66 9.37 -1.03
N LYS A 99 -15.53 8.56 -1.63
CA LYS A 99 -16.93 8.41 -1.18
C LYS A 99 -17.02 7.87 0.24
N LEU A 100 -16.21 6.89 0.59
CA LEU A 100 -16.18 6.30 1.94
C LEU A 100 -15.60 7.27 2.97
N HIS A 101 -14.59 8.06 2.57
CA HIS A 101 -14.02 9.12 3.41
C HIS A 101 -15.04 10.22 3.70
N THR A 102 -15.71 10.77 2.68
CA THR A 102 -16.73 11.82 2.84
C THR A 102 -17.89 11.36 3.73
N LYS A 103 -18.35 10.12 3.57
CA LYS A 103 -19.39 9.54 4.45
C LYS A 103 -18.94 9.39 5.90
N SER A 104 -17.67 9.06 6.14
CA SER A 104 -17.12 8.92 7.48
C SER A 104 -16.95 10.26 8.21
N ILE A 105 -16.76 11.36 7.48
CA ILE A 105 -16.64 12.71 8.06
C ILE A 105 -18.05 13.27 8.35
N SER A 106 -18.97 13.15 7.38
CA SER A 106 -20.33 13.69 7.47
C SER A 106 -21.23 12.95 8.47
N LYS A 107 -21.02 11.64 8.65
CA LYS A 107 -21.66 10.89 9.72
C LYS A 107 -20.70 10.86 10.91
N HIS A 108 -21.00 11.60 11.97
CA HIS A 108 -20.40 11.39 13.29
C HIS A 108 -20.77 9.98 13.80
N ILE A 109 -20.19 8.92 13.23
CA ILE A 109 -20.62 7.54 13.53
C ILE A 109 -20.10 7.15 14.92
N THR A 110 -21.06 6.92 15.81
CA THR A 110 -20.99 6.11 17.04
C THR A 110 -20.55 4.67 16.70
N SER A 111 -19.31 4.50 16.26
CA SER A 111 -18.72 3.26 15.71
C SER A 111 -18.43 2.16 16.75
N PHE A 112 -18.74 2.40 18.03
CA PHE A 112 -18.36 1.47 19.10
C PHE A 112 -19.10 0.13 19.05
N ILE A 113 -20.29 0.07 18.42
CA ILE A 113 -21.19 -1.11 18.47
C ILE A 113 -21.23 -1.92 17.16
N ILE A 114 -20.77 -1.36 16.04
CA ILE A 114 -20.88 -2.02 14.71
C ILE A 114 -19.71 -2.99 14.51
N ASN A 115 -19.97 -4.17 13.94
CA ASN A 115 -18.95 -5.17 13.59
C ASN A 115 -18.06 -4.67 12.44
N ASP A 116 -16.74 -4.70 12.60
CA ASP A 116 -15.79 -4.21 11.57
C ASP A 116 -15.90 -5.00 10.26
N ASN A 117 -16.37 -6.26 10.30
CA ASN A 117 -16.59 -7.08 9.10
C ASN A 117 -17.81 -6.69 8.27
N THR A 118 -18.59 -5.70 8.71
CA THR A 118 -19.79 -5.21 8.00
C THR A 118 -19.61 -3.81 7.40
N ILE A 119 -18.41 -3.24 7.51
CA ILE A 119 -18.08 -1.90 7.03
C ILE A 119 -17.18 -2.03 5.79
N PRO A 120 -17.45 -1.29 4.70
CA PRO A 120 -16.57 -1.32 3.54
C PRO A 120 -15.13 -0.90 3.89
N TYR A 121 -14.16 -1.61 3.32
CA TYR A 121 -12.76 -1.22 3.39
C TYR A 121 -12.57 0.13 2.68
N ARG A 122 -12.05 1.11 3.41
CA ARG A 122 -11.93 2.51 2.96
C ARG A 122 -10.55 2.88 2.43
N GLY A 123 -9.58 1.96 2.47
CA GLY A 123 -8.17 2.24 2.26
C GLY A 123 -7.47 2.80 3.50
N GLU A 124 -6.16 2.57 3.59
CA GLU A 124 -5.27 3.26 4.52
C GLU A 124 -4.84 4.62 3.97
N ASP A 125 -4.42 5.53 4.87
CA ASP A 125 -4.08 6.90 4.49
C ASP A 125 -2.92 6.96 3.48
N PHE A 126 -1.94 6.07 3.62
CA PHE A 126 -0.83 5.96 2.68
C PHE A 126 -1.24 5.29 1.37
N GLU A 127 -2.15 4.29 1.39
CA GLU A 127 -2.68 3.68 0.17
C GLU A 127 -3.38 4.73 -0.70
N SER A 128 -4.11 5.65 -0.08
CA SER A 128 -4.77 6.78 -0.75
C SER A 128 -3.80 7.65 -1.53
N ALA A 129 -2.61 7.93 -1.00
CA ALA A 129 -1.56 8.69 -1.69
C ALA A 129 -0.85 7.84 -2.75
N LEU A 130 -0.55 6.58 -2.44
CA LEU A 130 0.07 5.63 -3.37
C LEU A 130 -0.77 5.44 -4.64
N VAL A 131 -2.11 5.48 -4.55
CA VAL A 131 -2.98 5.41 -5.73
C VAL A 131 -2.60 6.46 -6.78
N ASN A 132 -2.45 7.73 -6.38
CA ASN A 132 -2.09 8.79 -7.31
C ASN A 132 -0.60 8.74 -7.69
N LEU A 133 0.29 8.26 -6.82
CA LEU A 133 1.68 8.00 -7.16
C LEU A 133 1.79 7.00 -8.33
N PHE A 134 1.11 5.85 -8.22
CA PHE A 134 1.10 4.85 -9.28
C PHE A 134 0.42 5.35 -10.54
N MET A 135 -0.67 6.12 -10.44
CA MET A 135 -1.29 6.74 -11.61
C MET A 135 -0.36 7.74 -12.29
N ALA A 136 0.38 8.56 -11.53
CA ALA A 136 1.38 9.46 -12.08
C ALA A 136 2.48 8.70 -12.83
N MET A 137 3.04 7.64 -12.23
CA MET A 137 4.05 6.79 -12.88
C MET A 137 3.50 6.08 -14.13
N ASN A 138 2.23 5.65 -14.10
CA ASN A 138 1.56 5.08 -15.28
C ASN A 138 1.46 6.10 -16.41
N TYR A 139 1.08 7.35 -16.11
CA TYR A 139 1.00 8.40 -17.11
C TYR A 139 2.37 8.77 -17.68
N VAL A 140 3.43 8.78 -16.87
CA VAL A 140 4.82 8.85 -17.36
C VAL A 140 5.11 7.70 -18.33
N GLY A 141 4.74 6.47 -17.97
CA GLY A 141 4.90 5.29 -18.83
C GLY A 141 4.07 5.32 -20.12
N LEU A 142 3.04 6.17 -20.20
CA LEU A 142 2.24 6.44 -21.40
C LEU A 142 2.75 7.65 -22.20
N GLY A 143 3.79 8.35 -21.72
CA GLY A 143 4.30 9.58 -22.34
C GLY A 143 3.47 10.83 -22.05
N SER A 144 2.57 10.79 -21.06
CA SER A 144 1.67 11.88 -20.69
C SER A 144 2.15 12.60 -19.43
N LEU A 145 3.14 13.48 -19.55
CA LEU A 145 3.71 14.20 -18.39
C LEU A 145 2.71 15.16 -17.72
N GLU A 146 1.88 15.84 -18.51
CA GLU A 146 0.82 16.73 -18.00
C GLU A 146 -0.17 15.96 -17.10
N ASP A 147 -0.65 14.79 -17.54
CA ASP A 147 -1.54 13.95 -16.74
C ASP A 147 -0.83 13.39 -15.50
N ALA A 148 0.45 13.06 -15.60
CA ALA A 148 1.24 12.63 -14.45
C ALA A 148 1.32 13.72 -13.37
N LEU A 149 1.54 14.97 -13.78
CA LEU A 149 1.52 16.13 -12.88
C LEU A 149 0.15 16.36 -12.25
N VAL A 150 -0.93 16.20 -13.01
CA VAL A 150 -2.30 16.28 -12.48
C VAL A 150 -2.49 15.28 -11.33
N GLU A 151 -2.12 14.02 -11.54
CA GLU A 151 -2.24 13.00 -10.50
C GLU A 151 -1.35 13.28 -9.28
N ALA A 152 -0.10 13.66 -9.51
CA ALA A 152 0.82 13.97 -8.43
C ALA A 152 0.33 15.18 -7.59
N ARG A 153 -0.24 16.21 -8.22
CA ARG A 153 -0.84 17.38 -7.55
C ARG A 153 -2.08 17.04 -6.72
N LYS A 154 -2.89 16.04 -7.11
CA LYS A 154 -4.07 15.63 -6.33
C LYS A 154 -3.71 15.16 -4.91
N VAL A 155 -2.48 14.69 -4.72
CA VAL A 155 -1.99 14.21 -3.43
C VAL A 155 -2.04 15.31 -2.36
N ASP A 156 -1.84 16.58 -2.71
CA ASP A 156 -1.93 17.71 -1.77
C ASP A 156 -3.30 17.79 -1.10
N ASN A 157 -4.35 17.84 -1.92
CA ASN A 157 -5.71 17.89 -1.43
C ASN A 157 -6.04 16.62 -0.62
N LYS A 158 -5.56 15.46 -1.09
CA LYS A 158 -5.82 14.19 -0.43
C LYS A 158 -5.17 14.13 0.96
N LEU A 159 -3.90 14.46 1.08
CA LEU A 159 -3.20 14.52 2.36
C LEU A 159 -3.83 15.55 3.31
N ASN A 160 -4.24 16.71 2.80
CA ASN A 160 -4.97 17.72 3.58
C ASN A 160 -6.27 17.14 4.17
N ILE A 161 -7.09 16.49 3.35
CA ILE A 161 -8.34 15.84 3.80
C ILE A 161 -8.06 14.72 4.79
N LEU A 162 -7.05 13.88 4.53
CA LEU A 162 -6.68 12.76 5.39
C LEU A 162 -6.25 13.24 6.79
N ASN A 163 -5.40 14.28 6.83
CA ASN A 163 -4.86 14.87 8.05
C ASN A 163 -5.91 15.64 8.86
N ALA A 164 -6.86 16.30 8.20
CA ALA A 164 -7.95 17.04 8.87
C ALA A 164 -8.87 16.14 9.72
N ARG A 165 -8.84 14.81 9.53
CA ARG A 165 -9.63 13.85 10.32
C ARG A 165 -9.03 13.51 11.68
N TYR A 166 -7.77 13.84 11.90
CA TYR A 166 -7.08 13.55 13.14
C TYR A 166 -7.29 14.69 14.13
N GLU A 167 -7.60 14.36 15.39
CA GLU A 167 -7.69 15.34 16.47
C GLU A 167 -6.35 16.09 16.64
N TYR A 168 -6.39 17.34 17.10
CA TYR A 168 -5.21 18.21 17.22
C TYR A 168 -4.07 17.58 18.04
N ASP A 169 -4.42 16.79 19.06
CA ASP A 169 -3.51 16.08 19.96
C ASP A 169 -3.07 14.69 19.44
N LYS A 170 -3.71 14.17 18.38
CA LYS A 170 -3.49 12.81 17.84
C LYS A 170 -3.14 12.86 16.37
N LYS A 171 -2.05 13.56 16.04
CA LYS A 171 -1.61 13.75 14.66
C LYS A 171 -1.41 12.42 13.92
N ASN A 172 -1.78 12.42 12.65
CA ASN A 172 -1.42 11.37 11.72
C ASN A 172 0.11 11.23 11.69
N VAL A 173 0.64 10.01 11.58
CA VAL A 173 2.09 9.82 11.38
C VAL A 173 2.44 9.92 9.90
N TYR A 174 1.55 9.50 9.00
CA TYR A 174 1.73 9.68 7.55
C TYR A 174 1.05 10.97 7.10
N ARG A 175 1.75 12.11 7.26
CA ARG A 175 1.18 13.44 6.98
C ARG A 175 1.48 13.94 5.59
N GLU A 176 2.65 13.59 5.10
CA GLU A 176 3.22 14.00 3.81
C GLU A 176 4.03 12.85 3.24
N ASP A 177 4.31 12.92 1.94
CA ASP A 177 5.02 11.87 1.22
C ASP A 177 6.25 12.41 0.49
N ALA A 178 7.44 11.99 0.92
CA ALA A 178 8.69 12.53 0.38
C ALA A 178 8.96 12.06 -1.05
N PHE A 179 8.57 10.82 -1.38
CA PHE A 179 8.82 10.27 -2.71
C PHE A 179 7.90 10.88 -3.76
N ILE A 180 6.63 11.10 -3.42
CA ILE A 180 5.69 11.82 -4.30
C ILE A 180 6.18 13.25 -4.55
N ARG A 181 6.66 13.97 -3.52
CA ARG A 181 7.24 15.32 -3.70
C ARG A 181 8.46 15.31 -4.59
N PHE A 182 9.33 14.31 -4.45
CA PHE A 182 10.46 14.14 -5.35
C PHE A 182 9.99 13.89 -6.79
N LEU A 183 9.04 12.97 -7.01
CA LEU A 183 8.50 12.69 -8.33
C LEU A 183 7.85 13.93 -8.96
N MET A 184 7.10 14.71 -8.18
CA MET A 184 6.58 16.02 -8.64
C MET A 184 7.71 16.94 -9.09
N GLY A 185 8.81 17.02 -8.34
CA GLY A 185 9.98 17.81 -8.71
C GLY A 185 10.56 17.39 -10.06
N VAL A 186 10.74 16.08 -10.25
CA VAL A 186 11.21 15.50 -11.52
C VAL A 186 10.28 15.86 -12.67
N LEU A 187 8.97 15.73 -12.47
CA LEU A 187 7.97 16.02 -13.51
C LEU A 187 7.92 17.51 -13.87
N TYR A 188 8.03 18.40 -12.88
CA TYR A 188 8.11 19.84 -13.13
C TYR A 188 9.37 20.22 -13.89
N GLU A 189 10.51 19.66 -13.49
CA GLU A 189 11.79 19.90 -14.14
C GLU A 189 11.75 19.43 -15.60
N ALA A 190 11.15 18.27 -15.87
CA ALA A 190 10.95 17.75 -17.22
C ALA A 190 10.07 18.64 -18.12
N GLU A 191 9.09 19.34 -17.54
CA GLU A 191 8.23 20.31 -18.24
C GLU A 191 8.84 21.73 -18.30
N GLY A 192 10.02 21.94 -17.71
CA GLY A 192 10.70 23.24 -17.67
C GLY A 192 10.19 24.19 -16.58
N GLU A 193 9.34 23.73 -15.67
CA GLU A 193 8.78 24.48 -14.53
C GLU A 193 9.79 24.51 -13.36
N ILE A 194 10.95 25.13 -13.57
CA ILE A 194 12.13 25.00 -12.68
C ILE A 194 11.87 25.46 -11.24
N ASN A 195 11.11 26.55 -11.05
CA ASN A 195 10.80 27.05 -9.70
C ASN A 195 9.87 26.08 -8.94
N ASP A 196 8.89 25.48 -9.62
CA ASP A 196 7.99 24.49 -9.01
C ASP A 196 8.73 23.16 -8.71
N ALA A 197 9.69 22.80 -9.57
CA ALA A 197 10.60 21.69 -9.31
C ALA A 197 11.41 21.91 -8.03
N TYR A 198 12.05 23.08 -7.89
CA TYR A 198 12.78 23.47 -6.70
C TYR A 198 11.91 23.41 -5.44
N ILE A 199 10.69 23.97 -5.48
CA ILE A 199 9.76 23.93 -4.34
C ILE A 199 9.44 22.48 -3.95
N SER A 200 9.24 21.60 -4.93
CA SER A 200 8.90 20.20 -4.72
C SER A 200 10.06 19.41 -4.14
N TYR A 201 11.28 19.58 -4.66
CA TYR A 201 12.49 18.97 -4.11
C TYR A 201 12.79 19.46 -2.69
N ARG A 202 12.62 20.76 -2.41
CA ARG A 202 12.81 21.31 -1.06
C ARG A 202 11.83 20.68 -0.06
N LYS A 203 10.54 20.57 -0.45
CA LYS A 203 9.54 19.85 0.36
C LYS A 203 9.94 18.40 0.59
N ALA A 204 10.40 17.69 -0.45
CA ALA A 204 10.86 16.30 -0.32
C ALA A 204 12.00 16.19 0.70
N LYS A 205 13.03 17.05 0.61
CA LYS A 205 14.16 17.10 1.56
C LYS A 205 13.67 17.29 2.99
N ASP A 206 12.79 18.26 3.19
CA ASP A 206 12.28 18.58 4.53
C ASP A 206 11.43 17.45 5.12
N ILE A 207 10.65 16.73 4.31
CA ILE A 207 9.90 15.56 4.76
C ILE A 207 10.87 14.42 5.11
N TYR A 208 11.89 14.16 4.28
CA TYR A 208 12.89 13.15 4.59
C TYR A 208 13.57 13.41 5.93
N LYS A 209 14.03 14.64 6.14
CA LYS A 209 14.71 15.07 7.37
C LYS A 209 13.81 15.02 8.60
N ASN A 210 12.63 15.64 8.52
CA ASN A 210 11.82 15.93 9.70
C ASN A 210 10.80 14.83 10.04
N ASP A 211 10.45 13.99 9.07
CA ASP A 211 9.43 12.94 9.24
C ASP A 211 10.01 11.55 8.96
N TYR A 212 10.48 11.28 7.74
CA TYR A 212 10.83 9.92 7.33
C TYR A 212 12.04 9.35 8.08
N SER A 213 13.08 10.15 8.33
CA SER A 213 14.26 9.69 9.07
C SER A 213 13.87 9.17 10.46
N LYS A 214 12.99 9.90 11.16
CA LYS A 214 12.52 9.52 12.50
C LYS A 214 11.51 8.38 12.48
N ASN A 215 10.55 8.41 11.56
CA ASN A 215 9.39 7.52 11.60
C ASN A 215 9.60 6.22 10.82
N TYR A 216 10.40 6.26 9.75
CA TYR A 216 10.59 5.15 8.81
C TYR A 216 12.07 4.77 8.62
N GLY A 217 13.01 5.56 9.14
CA GLY A 217 14.45 5.29 9.02
C GLY A 217 15.01 5.58 7.62
N VAL A 218 14.35 6.44 6.84
CA VAL A 218 14.77 6.78 5.48
C VAL A 218 15.32 8.21 5.46
N SER A 219 16.58 8.37 5.07
CA SER A 219 17.27 9.66 4.94
C SER A 219 17.01 10.30 3.58
N SER A 220 17.36 11.59 3.43
CA SER A 220 17.33 12.27 2.15
C SER A 220 18.29 11.56 1.16
N PRO A 221 17.80 11.15 -0.03
CA PRO A 221 18.65 10.58 -1.08
C PRO A 221 19.67 11.60 -1.59
N VAL A 222 20.88 11.16 -1.97
CA VAL A 222 21.94 12.06 -2.41
C VAL A 222 21.55 12.83 -3.67
N PHE A 223 20.99 12.13 -4.67
CA PHE A 223 20.56 12.75 -5.93
C PHE A 223 19.43 13.79 -5.77
N LEU A 224 18.59 13.66 -4.73
CA LEU A 224 17.59 14.70 -4.42
C LEU A 224 18.29 16.00 -3.99
N ILE A 225 19.34 15.88 -3.17
CA ILE A 225 20.09 17.04 -2.67
C ILE A 225 20.92 17.66 -3.79
N GLU A 226 21.54 16.83 -4.63
CA GLU A 226 22.26 17.26 -5.84
C GLU A 226 21.35 18.08 -6.77
N ASN A 227 20.16 17.58 -7.09
CA ASN A 227 19.20 18.30 -7.93
C ASN A 227 18.73 19.60 -7.27
N LEU A 228 18.50 19.59 -5.97
CA LEU A 228 18.11 20.80 -5.24
C LEU A 228 19.22 21.87 -5.24
N LEU A 229 20.49 21.49 -5.05
CA LEU A 229 21.63 22.40 -5.13
C LEU A 229 21.77 22.98 -6.54
N THR A 230 21.64 22.12 -7.56
CA THR A 230 21.72 22.54 -8.97
C THR A 230 20.64 23.57 -9.29
N LEU A 231 19.38 23.31 -8.93
CA LEU A 231 18.28 24.26 -9.16
C LEU A 231 18.41 25.54 -8.32
N SER A 232 18.94 25.46 -7.09
CA SER A 232 19.19 26.65 -6.28
C SER A 232 20.19 27.59 -6.97
N GLN A 233 21.21 27.04 -7.63
CA GLN A 233 22.16 27.83 -8.40
C GLN A 233 21.54 28.37 -9.70
N GLU A 234 20.71 27.59 -10.38
CA GLU A 234 20.02 28.04 -11.60
C GLU A 234 19.04 29.21 -11.34
N LEU A 235 18.41 29.23 -10.16
CA LEU A 235 17.43 30.24 -9.74
C LEU A 235 18.05 31.43 -8.99
N ASP A 236 19.37 31.50 -8.86
CA ASP A 236 20.10 32.51 -8.07
C ASP A 236 19.70 32.56 -6.57
N PHE A 237 19.24 31.43 -6.02
CA PHE A 237 18.89 31.28 -4.59
C PHE A 237 20.15 31.03 -3.74
N HIS A 238 21.03 32.03 -3.70
CA HIS A 238 22.37 31.89 -3.11
C HIS A 238 22.37 31.63 -1.59
N GLU A 239 21.37 32.12 -0.85
CA GLU A 239 21.25 31.86 0.59
C GLU A 239 20.85 30.40 0.83
N GLU A 240 19.80 29.94 0.16
CA GLU A 240 19.32 28.56 0.26
C GLU A 240 20.37 27.57 -0.22
N PHE A 241 21.08 27.88 -1.30
CA PHE A 241 22.21 27.07 -1.76
C PHE A 241 23.26 26.88 -0.66
N ARG A 242 23.68 27.96 0.00
CA ARG A 242 24.67 27.89 1.10
C ARG A 242 24.14 27.09 2.28
N ASP A 243 22.87 27.28 2.65
CA ASP A 243 22.26 26.56 3.77
C ASP A 243 22.19 25.05 3.48
N ILE A 244 21.79 24.66 2.27
CA ILE A 244 21.74 23.26 1.85
C ILE A 244 23.15 22.67 1.79
N GLN A 245 24.13 23.38 1.23
CA GLN A 245 25.52 22.90 1.13
C GLN A 245 26.16 22.76 2.52
N ASN A 246 25.86 23.66 3.46
CA ASN A 246 26.33 23.55 4.84
C ASN A 246 25.71 22.35 5.56
N GLU A 247 24.44 22.05 5.29
CA GLU A 247 23.72 20.91 5.85
C GLU A 247 24.18 19.57 5.24
N TYR A 248 24.52 19.56 3.95
CA TYR A 248 24.91 18.38 3.17
C TYR A 248 26.28 18.60 2.50
N ASN A 249 27.30 18.83 3.33
CA ASN A 249 28.65 19.24 2.89
C ASN A 249 29.37 18.25 1.97
N ASP A 250 29.07 16.96 2.07
CA ASP A 250 29.66 15.89 1.26
C ASP A 250 28.96 15.68 -0.09
N VAL A 251 27.84 16.36 -0.34
CA VAL A 251 27.08 16.22 -1.59
C VAL A 251 27.67 17.14 -2.66
N LEU A 252 28.18 16.52 -3.71
CA LEU A 252 28.59 17.21 -4.94
C LEU A 252 27.36 17.51 -5.80
N PHE A 253 27.45 18.57 -6.60
CA PHE A 253 26.39 18.94 -7.53
C PHE A 253 26.95 19.28 -8.90
N ILE A 254 26.10 19.14 -9.92
CA ILE A 254 26.43 19.48 -11.31
C ILE A 254 26.05 20.93 -11.56
N ASN A 255 26.96 21.73 -12.14
CA ASN A 255 26.66 23.11 -12.50
C ASN A 255 25.49 23.14 -13.52
N PRO A 256 24.49 24.04 -13.37
CA PRO A 256 23.37 24.16 -14.31
C PRO A 256 23.73 24.16 -15.80
N ILE A 257 24.84 24.79 -16.20
CA ILE A 257 25.30 24.81 -17.60
C ILE A 257 25.65 23.41 -18.08
N GLU A 258 26.37 22.64 -17.26
CA GLU A 258 26.74 21.26 -17.55
C GLU A 258 25.50 20.37 -17.53
N LYS A 259 24.64 20.49 -16.53
CA LYS A 259 23.40 19.68 -16.42
C LYS A 259 22.54 19.80 -17.68
N LYS A 260 22.38 21.01 -18.23
CA LYS A 260 21.63 21.26 -19.48
C LYS A 260 22.21 20.59 -20.73
N SER A 261 23.48 20.17 -20.70
CA SER A 261 24.12 19.44 -21.79
C SER A 261 23.99 17.91 -21.66
N LEU A 262 23.42 17.43 -20.56
CA LEU A 262 23.27 16.02 -20.24
C LEU A 262 21.82 15.56 -20.40
N ALA A 263 21.62 14.25 -20.47
CA ALA A 263 20.32 13.63 -20.31
C ALA A 263 20.21 13.05 -18.89
N GLU A 264 19.04 13.16 -18.27
CA GLU A 264 18.76 12.59 -16.96
C GLU A 264 17.89 11.33 -17.12
N ILE A 265 18.29 10.24 -16.46
CA ILE A 265 17.57 8.96 -16.49
C ILE A 265 17.30 8.53 -15.06
N PHE A 266 16.02 8.39 -14.70
CA PHE A 266 15.61 7.85 -13.41
C PHE A 266 15.29 6.37 -13.52
N PHE A 267 15.99 5.55 -12.73
CA PHE A 267 15.71 4.12 -12.61
C PHE A 267 14.91 3.84 -11.32
N ILE A 268 13.64 3.49 -11.47
CA ILE A 268 12.77 3.13 -10.35
C ILE A 268 12.77 1.61 -10.19
N HIS A 269 13.17 1.15 -9.00
CA HIS A 269 13.27 -0.28 -8.68
C HIS A 269 12.31 -0.65 -7.54
N TYR A 270 11.29 -1.44 -7.86
CA TYR A 270 10.41 -2.03 -6.85
C TYR A 270 11.08 -3.24 -6.21
N ASN A 271 11.09 -3.29 -4.87
CA ASN A 271 11.79 -4.32 -4.14
C ASN A 271 10.90 -4.97 -3.07
N GLY A 272 10.69 -6.27 -3.22
CA GLY A 272 9.99 -7.09 -2.24
C GLY A 272 8.46 -6.94 -2.29
N LEU A 273 7.81 -7.56 -1.31
CA LEU A 273 6.36 -7.57 -1.15
C LEU A 273 5.97 -6.79 0.11
N GLY A 274 4.80 -6.14 0.07
CA GLY A 274 4.24 -5.41 1.19
C GLY A 274 4.02 -6.28 2.45
N PRO A 275 3.79 -5.66 3.62
CA PRO A 275 3.59 -6.39 4.87
C PRO A 275 2.30 -7.22 4.84
N VAL A 276 2.30 -8.35 5.54
CA VAL A 276 1.11 -9.20 5.70
C VAL A 276 0.37 -8.80 6.96
N LYS A 277 -0.93 -8.58 6.84
CA LYS A 277 -1.82 -8.38 7.98
C LYS A 277 -2.17 -9.73 8.60
N VAL A 278 -1.87 -9.89 9.88
CA VAL A 278 -2.19 -11.07 10.67
C VAL A 278 -3.01 -10.69 11.90
N GLU A 279 -3.69 -11.67 12.48
CA GLU A 279 -4.35 -11.51 13.77
C GLU A 279 -3.36 -11.73 14.91
N ALA A 280 -3.32 -10.79 15.85
CA ALA A 280 -2.76 -10.97 17.18
C ALA A 280 -3.89 -10.88 18.21
N PHE A 281 -3.66 -11.35 19.43
CA PHE A 281 -4.68 -11.31 20.47
C PHE A 281 -4.10 -11.18 21.88
N PHE A 282 -4.93 -10.72 22.80
CA PHE A 282 -4.67 -10.80 24.23
C PHE A 282 -5.94 -11.25 24.97
N PRO A 283 -5.81 -12.07 26.02
CA PRO A 283 -6.95 -12.46 26.86
C PRO A 283 -7.37 -11.29 27.76
N VAL A 284 -8.67 -11.12 27.96
CA VAL A 284 -9.23 -10.20 28.95
C VAL A 284 -10.19 -10.97 29.86
N PRO A 285 -9.94 -11.04 31.18
CA PRO A 285 -10.86 -11.66 32.13
C PRO A 285 -12.10 -10.79 32.33
N MET A 286 -13.27 -11.41 32.31
CA MET A 286 -14.57 -10.83 32.63
C MET A 286 -14.86 -10.97 34.15
N PRO A 287 -15.86 -10.25 34.70
CA PRO A 287 -16.17 -10.29 36.13
C PRO A 287 -16.53 -11.67 36.71
N ASP A 288 -16.92 -12.64 35.87
CA ASP A 288 -17.24 -14.02 36.27
C ASP A 288 -16.09 -15.01 36.02
N ASN A 289 -14.86 -14.50 35.85
CA ASN A 289 -13.66 -15.25 35.46
C ASN A 289 -13.72 -15.87 34.06
N TYR A 290 -14.74 -15.58 33.25
CA TYR A 290 -14.73 -15.96 31.83
C TYR A 290 -13.66 -15.15 31.08
N VAL A 291 -12.84 -15.80 30.25
CA VAL A 291 -11.78 -15.12 29.51
C VAL A 291 -12.21 -14.89 28.07
N VAL A 292 -12.25 -13.63 27.66
CA VAL A 292 -12.53 -13.25 26.27
C VAL A 292 -11.24 -13.00 25.52
N LYS A 293 -11.08 -13.63 24.34
CA LYS A 293 -9.99 -13.34 23.40
C LYS A 293 -10.26 -12.03 22.68
N ILE A 294 -9.44 -11.00 22.92
CA ILE A 294 -9.51 -9.73 22.18
C ILE A 294 -8.52 -9.78 21.02
N ALA A 295 -9.05 -9.98 19.82
CA ALA A 295 -8.29 -9.94 18.57
C ALA A 295 -8.01 -8.50 18.12
N TYR A 296 -6.81 -8.28 17.57
CA TYR A 296 -6.41 -7.02 16.96
C TYR A 296 -5.46 -7.27 15.76
N PRO A 297 -5.44 -6.38 14.76
CA PRO A 297 -4.58 -6.55 13.60
C PRO A 297 -3.12 -6.22 13.92
N GLU A 298 -2.21 -6.97 13.31
CA GLU A 298 -0.78 -6.71 13.30
C GLU A 298 -0.27 -6.78 11.85
N LEU A 299 0.62 -5.86 11.46
CA LEU A 299 1.30 -5.92 10.17
C LEU A 299 2.70 -6.49 10.37
N LYS A 300 2.98 -7.61 9.71
CA LYS A 300 4.29 -8.27 9.73
C LYS A 300 5.01 -7.99 8.42
N LYS A 301 6.17 -7.33 8.52
CA LYS A 301 7.05 -7.11 7.37
C LYS A 301 7.48 -8.44 6.78
N ARG A 302 7.48 -8.53 5.45
CA ARG A 302 8.04 -9.68 4.73
C ARG A 302 9.54 -9.43 4.52
N ARG A 303 10.36 -10.47 4.67
CA ARG A 303 11.80 -10.35 4.45
C ARG A 303 12.05 -10.23 2.95
N TYR A 304 12.91 -9.30 2.57
CA TYR A 304 13.50 -9.19 1.24
C TYR A 304 15.02 -9.19 1.37
N ARG A 305 15.74 -9.58 0.32
CA ARG A 305 17.21 -9.76 0.34
C ARG A 305 17.98 -8.70 -0.43
N ILE A 306 17.30 -7.92 -1.26
CA ILE A 306 17.94 -6.90 -2.08
C ILE A 306 18.03 -5.62 -1.24
N SER A 307 19.22 -5.10 -1.01
CA SER A 307 19.41 -3.81 -0.33
C SER A 307 19.50 -2.66 -1.34
N LYS A 308 20.19 -2.90 -2.46
CA LYS A 308 20.37 -1.96 -3.57
C LYS A 308 20.51 -2.73 -4.89
N SER A 309 20.18 -2.08 -6.00
CA SER A 309 20.53 -2.53 -7.36
C SER A 309 21.68 -1.69 -7.89
N LYS A 310 22.56 -2.33 -8.68
CA LYS A 310 23.64 -1.65 -9.41
C LYS A 310 23.24 -1.53 -10.88
N ILE A 311 23.28 -0.31 -11.41
CA ILE A 311 23.03 0.00 -12.81
C ILE A 311 24.39 0.19 -13.49
N TYR A 312 24.61 -0.54 -14.57
CA TYR A 312 25.80 -0.43 -15.41
C TYR A 312 25.39 0.25 -16.71
N LEU A 313 26.00 1.39 -17.01
CA LEU A 313 25.79 2.10 -18.27
C LEU A 313 27.11 2.12 -19.04
N GLU A 314 27.09 1.70 -20.29
CA GLU A 314 28.24 1.75 -21.19
C GLU A 314 27.96 2.74 -22.31
N ASN A 315 28.84 3.72 -22.48
CA ASN A 315 28.82 4.59 -23.64
C ASN A 315 29.46 3.85 -24.82
N LEU A 316 28.64 3.43 -25.77
CA LEU A 316 29.09 2.63 -26.92
C LEU A 316 30.07 3.36 -27.85
N SER A 317 30.10 4.70 -27.84
CA SER A 317 31.01 5.47 -28.69
C SER A 317 32.38 5.68 -28.06
N THR A 318 32.45 5.79 -26.73
CA THR A 318 33.71 6.03 -25.99
C THR A 318 34.23 4.80 -25.25
N SER A 319 33.43 3.73 -25.16
CA SER A 319 33.66 2.55 -24.30
C SER A 319 33.81 2.89 -22.82
N CYS A 320 33.42 4.09 -22.38
CA CYS A 320 33.38 4.44 -20.97
C CYS A 320 32.23 3.71 -20.27
N SER A 321 32.50 3.14 -19.10
CA SER A 321 31.50 2.49 -18.26
C SER A 321 31.25 3.29 -16.99
N TYR A 322 29.98 3.40 -16.60
CA TYR A 322 29.50 4.09 -15.41
C TYR A 322 28.71 3.11 -14.54
N ILE A 323 28.86 3.23 -13.22
CA ILE A 323 28.17 2.37 -12.26
C ILE A 323 27.42 3.27 -11.28
N PHE A 324 26.11 3.03 -11.16
CA PHE A 324 25.24 3.73 -10.22
C PHE A 324 24.60 2.75 -9.26
N GLU A 325 24.29 3.19 -8.04
CA GLU A 325 23.53 2.40 -7.08
C GLU A 325 22.17 3.04 -6.82
N THR A 326 21.12 2.23 -6.69
CA THR A 326 19.81 2.72 -6.23
C THR A 326 19.87 3.12 -4.76
N GLU A 327 19.16 4.17 -4.39
CA GLU A 327 18.88 4.53 -2.99
C GLU A 327 17.42 4.26 -2.63
N LEU A 328 17.17 4.02 -1.33
CA LEU A 328 15.82 3.78 -0.84
C LEU A 328 15.05 5.10 -0.74
N MET A 329 14.05 5.27 -1.62
CA MET A 329 13.15 6.43 -1.59
C MET A 329 12.02 6.24 -0.59
N GLU A 330 11.38 5.07 -0.59
CA GLU A 330 10.18 4.85 0.22
C GLU A 330 10.13 3.43 0.77
N ASP A 331 10.03 3.29 2.10
CA ASP A 331 9.75 2.02 2.76
C ASP A 331 8.26 1.91 3.10
N ILE A 332 7.47 1.50 2.10
CA ILE A 332 6.02 1.30 2.21
C ILE A 332 5.67 0.37 3.38
N ALA A 333 6.50 -0.64 3.65
CA ALA A 333 6.26 -1.57 4.76
C ALA A 333 6.46 -0.90 6.13
N SER A 334 7.48 -0.06 6.28
CA SER A 334 7.65 0.78 7.48
C SER A 334 6.49 1.76 7.66
N ILE A 335 6.08 2.43 6.59
CA ILE A 335 4.96 3.38 6.60
C ILE A 335 3.69 2.68 7.08
N ALA A 336 3.34 1.54 6.48
CA ALA A 336 2.14 0.78 6.84
C ALA A 336 2.17 0.30 8.31
N VAL A 337 3.31 -0.26 8.75
CA VAL A 337 3.48 -0.73 10.14
C VAL A 337 3.35 0.42 11.13
N MET A 338 4.01 1.55 10.85
CA MET A 338 3.97 2.71 11.74
C MET A 338 2.58 3.37 11.75
N ASN A 339 1.90 3.45 10.61
CA ASN A 339 0.54 3.97 10.52
C ASN A 339 -0.43 3.13 11.39
N LEU A 340 -0.33 1.80 11.33
CA LEU A 340 -1.10 0.92 12.21
C LEU A 340 -0.71 1.10 13.68
N LYS A 341 0.59 1.17 13.99
CA LYS A 341 1.11 1.35 15.36
C LYS A 341 0.59 2.65 15.99
N ASN A 342 0.51 3.75 15.23
CA ASN A 342 0.02 5.04 15.71
C ASN A 342 -1.43 4.99 16.25
N ARG A 343 -2.24 4.05 15.77
CA ARG A 343 -3.64 3.91 16.16
C ARG A 343 -3.97 2.61 16.87
N ILE A 344 -2.99 1.72 17.09
CA ILE A 344 -3.26 0.36 17.59
C ILE A 344 -3.88 0.38 18.99
N ASN A 345 -3.47 1.31 19.85
CA ASN A 345 -4.03 1.42 21.19
C ASN A 345 -5.51 1.82 21.16
N ARG A 346 -5.90 2.70 20.23
CA ARG A 346 -7.31 3.06 20.01
C ARG A 346 -8.11 1.87 19.51
N ILE A 347 -7.53 1.07 18.61
CA ILE A 347 -8.16 -0.17 18.10
C ILE A 347 -8.38 -1.17 19.24
N LYS A 348 -7.35 -1.43 20.05
CA LYS A 348 -7.43 -2.34 21.20
C LYS A 348 -8.48 -1.88 22.21
N ALA A 349 -8.52 -0.60 22.57
CA ALA A 349 -9.52 -0.04 23.47
C ALA A 349 -10.95 -0.23 22.95
N LYS A 350 -11.20 0.06 21.67
CA LYS A 350 -12.50 -0.20 21.03
C LYS A 350 -12.89 -1.68 21.05
N ALA A 351 -11.94 -2.57 20.79
CA ALA A 351 -12.18 -4.01 20.79
C ALA A 351 -12.57 -4.53 22.19
N ILE A 352 -11.91 -4.02 23.25
CA ILE A 352 -12.27 -4.34 24.65
C ILE A 352 -13.69 -3.87 24.94
N VAL A 353 -14.02 -2.61 24.67
CA VAL A 353 -15.37 -2.06 24.92
C VAL A 353 -16.43 -2.89 24.20
N ARG A 354 -16.23 -3.19 22.91
CA ARG A 354 -17.15 -4.01 22.12
C ARG A 354 -17.34 -5.42 22.71
N ALA A 355 -16.26 -6.05 23.15
CA ALA A 355 -16.31 -7.37 23.78
C ALA A 355 -17.10 -7.34 25.10
N THR A 356 -16.83 -6.35 25.96
CA THR A 356 -17.55 -6.16 27.22
C THR A 356 -19.03 -5.89 26.98
N THR A 357 -19.40 -5.03 26.02
CA THR A 357 -20.81 -4.76 25.68
C THR A 357 -21.52 -6.02 25.20
N LYS A 358 -20.89 -6.84 24.33
CA LYS A 358 -21.46 -8.11 23.88
C LYS A 358 -21.65 -9.10 25.04
N TYR A 359 -20.68 -9.19 25.93
CA TYR A 359 -20.76 -10.04 27.12
C TYR A 359 -21.91 -9.61 28.05
N LEU A 360 -22.05 -8.30 28.33
CA LEU A 360 -23.13 -7.78 29.16
C LEU A 360 -24.51 -8.02 28.53
N ALA A 361 -24.65 -7.82 27.22
CA ALA A 361 -25.90 -8.08 26.52
C ALA A 361 -26.29 -9.58 26.57
N ALA A 362 -25.31 -10.48 26.42
CA ALA A 362 -25.54 -11.92 26.51
C ALA A 362 -25.91 -12.42 27.91
N LYS A 363 -25.56 -11.67 28.99
CA LYS A 363 -25.96 -11.99 30.37
C LYS A 363 -27.34 -11.45 30.76
N GLN A 364 -27.86 -10.49 30.01
CA GLN A 364 -29.19 -9.90 30.24
C GLN A 364 -30.30 -10.59 29.44
N ALA A 365 -29.93 -11.33 28.40
CA ALA A 365 -30.80 -12.22 27.62
C ALA A 365 -30.87 -13.60 28.27
#